data_AF-A0A970WJI6-F1
#
_entry.id   AF-A0A970WJI6-F1
#
_cell.length_a   1.000
_cell.length_b   1.000
_cell.length_c   1.000
_cell.angle_alpha   90.00
_cell.angle_beta   90.00
_cell.angle_gamma   90.00
#
_symmetry.space_group_name_H-M   'P 1'
#
loop_
_entity.id
_entity.type
_entity.pdbx_description
1 polymer ?
#
loop_
_entity_poly.entity_id
_entity_poly.type
_entity_poly.pdbx_seq_one_letter_code
_entity_poly.pdbx_strand_id
1 'polypeptide(L)' 'MATIYIETTIIGYLTARSANDIIFLARQKLTRRWWEGRRSEYDLYVSQFVLER' A
#
# COMPACT_ATOMS: atom_id res chain seq x y z
N MET A 1 -9.68 7.51 -14.90
CA MET A 1 -10.32 6.53 -13.99
C MET A 1 -10.57 7.23 -12.66
N ALA A 2 -11.01 6.55 -11.59
CA ALA A 2 -11.06 7.22 -10.29
C ALA A 2 -9.63 7.38 -9.74
N THR A 3 -9.38 8.49 -9.06
CA THR A 3 -8.07 8.82 -8.52
C THR A 3 -7.97 8.41 -7.06
N ILE A 4 -6.86 7.77 -6.67
CA ILE A 4 -6.59 7.36 -5.29
C ILE A 4 -5.24 7.91 -4.84
N TYR A 5 -5.23 8.54 -3.68
CA TYR A 5 -4.01 8.92 -2.97
C TYR A 5 -3.48 7.73 -2.15
N ILE A 6 -2.19 7.45 -2.29
CA ILE A 6 -1.49 6.39 -1.59
C ILE A 6 -0.66 6.99 -0.46
N GLU A 7 -1.01 6.64 0.77
CA GLU A 7 -0.25 7.03 1.96
C GLU A 7 1.00 6.14 2.17
N THR A 8 1.97 6.67 2.90
CA THR A 8 3.21 5.96 3.26
C THR A 8 2.95 4.61 3.91
N THR A 9 1.88 4.47 4.71
CA THR A 9 1.50 3.23 5.37
C THR A 9 1.23 2.09 4.38
N ILE A 10 0.63 2.39 3.22
CA ILE A 10 0.37 1.41 2.17
C ILE A 10 1.70 0.90 1.59
N ILE A 11 2.63 1.81 1.31
CA ILE A 11 3.98 1.46 0.85
C ILE A 11 4.71 0.61 1.90
N GLY A 12 4.62 0.99 3.18
CA GLY A 12 5.18 0.23 4.29
C GLY A 12 4.64 -1.20 4.37
N TYR A 13 3.32 -1.41 4.22
CA TYR A 13 2.77 -2.76 4.17
C TYR A 13 3.25 -3.57 2.95
N LEU A 14 3.50 -2.93 1.80
CA LEU A 14 4.00 -3.61 0.60
C LEU A 14 5.47 -4.04 0.70
N THR A 15 6.30 -3.26 1.39
CA THR A 15 7.76 -3.48 1.45
C THR A 15 8.24 -4.18 2.72
N ALA A 16 7.47 -4.13 3.80
CA ALA A 16 7.85 -4.75 5.07
C ALA A 16 8.06 -6.26 4.93
N ARG A 17 9.14 -6.76 5.54
CA ARG A 17 9.33 -8.21 5.79
C ARG A 17 8.42 -8.65 6.92
N SER A 18 8.03 -9.92 6.92
CA SER A 18 7.10 -10.53 7.89
C SER A 18 7.29 -10.01 9.32
N ALA A 19 6.23 -9.46 9.91
CA ALA A 19 6.22 -9.07 11.31
C ALA A 19 5.72 -10.21 12.20
N ASN A 20 6.16 -10.26 13.46
CA ASN A 20 5.64 -11.21 14.46
C ASN A 20 4.22 -10.86 14.95
N ASP A 21 3.61 -9.80 14.41
CA ASP A 21 2.27 -9.33 14.75
C ASP A 21 1.25 -9.82 13.72
N ILE A 22 0.29 -10.64 14.17
CA ILE A 22 -0.76 -11.22 13.32
C ILE A 22 -1.68 -10.15 12.69
N ILE A 23 -1.93 -9.05 13.40
CA ILE A 23 -2.75 -7.94 12.88
C ILE A 23 -1.97 -7.23 11.78
N PHE A 24 -0.67 -7.02 11.96
CA PHE A 24 0.20 -6.47 10.92
C PHE A 24 0.21 -7.36 9.67
N LEU A 25 0.38 -8.67 9.84
CA LEU A 25 0.35 -9.64 8.73
C LEU A 25 -0.99 -9.62 7.98
N ALA A 26 -2.12 -9.51 8.69
CA ALA A 26 -3.43 -9.41 8.08
C ALA A 26 -3.57 -8.13 7.22
N ARG A 27 -3.10 -6.99 7.73
CA ARG A 27 -3.10 -5.71 6.98
C ARG A 27 -2.20 -5.80 5.75
N GLN A 28 -0.98 -6.33 5.89
CA GLN A 28 -0.08 -6.56 4.76
C GLN A 28 -0.73 -7.44 3.69
N LYS A 29 -1.39 -8.54 4.09
CA LYS A 29 -2.09 -9.44 3.16
C LYS A 29 -3.23 -8.73 2.43
N LEU A 30 -4.02 -7.91 3.13
CA LEU A 30 -5.09 -7.13 2.53
C LEU A 30 -4.55 -6.11 1.53
N THR A 31 -3.51 -5.35 1.92
CA THR A 31 -2.86 -4.37 1.06
C THR A 31 -2.30 -5.01 -0.21
N ARG A 32 -1.59 -6.14 -0.11
CA ARG A 32 -1.07 -6.87 -1.29
C ARG A 32 -2.19 -7.34 -2.21
N ARG A 33 -3.25 -7.93 -1.66
CA ARG A 33 -4.39 -8.39 -2.47
C ARG A 33 -5.02 -7.24 -3.27
N TRP A 34 -5.23 -6.09 -2.64
CA TRP A 34 -5.76 -4.92 -3.35
C TRP A 34 -4.77 -4.40 -4.39
N TRP A 35 -3.49 -4.30 -4.03
CA TRP A 35 -2.45 -3.81 -4.94
C TRP A 35 -2.31 -4.68 -6.19
N GLU A 36 -2.34 -6.00 -6.04
CA GLU A 36 -2.21 -6.93 -7.17
C GLU A 36 -3.50 -7.01 -8.00
N GLY A 37 -4.66 -7.02 -7.35
CA GLY A 37 -5.93 -7.26 -8.04
C GLY A 37 -6.59 -6.02 -8.63
N ARG A 38 -6.35 -4.83 -8.05
CA ARG A 38 -7.19 -3.65 -8.32
C ARG A 38 -6.43 -2.37 -8.65
N ARG A 39 -5.12 -2.27 -8.38
CA ARG A 39 -4.39 -1.00 -8.57
C ARG A 39 -4.49 -0.43 -9.99
N SER A 40 -4.58 -1.31 -10.99
CA SER A 40 -4.66 -0.94 -12.41
C SER A 40 -6.02 -0.35 -12.81
N GLU A 41 -7.04 -0.47 -11.95
CA GLU A 41 -8.34 0.15 -12.17
C GLU A 41 -8.34 1.66 -11.81
N TYR A 42 -7.25 2.18 -11.23
CA TYR A 42 -7.18 3.52 -10.65
C TYR A 42 -5.95 4.29 -11.11
N ASP A 43 -6.08 5.62 -11.11
CA ASP A 43 -4.96 6.54 -11.27
C ASP A 43 -4.37 6.81 -9.88
N LEU A 44 -3.17 6.29 -9.60
CA LEU A 44 -2.55 6.34 -8.27
C LEU A 44 -1.56 7.48 -8.14
N TYR A 45 -1.66 8.22 -7.03
CA TYR A 45 -0.77 9.34 -6.72
C TYR A 45 -0.23 9.25 -5.30
N VAL A 46 0.97 9.78 -5.10
CA VAL A 46 1.61 9.98 -3.80
C VAL A 46 2.02 11.45 -3.68
N SER A 47 2.20 11.95 -2.45
CA SER A 47 2.75 13.29 -2.26
C SER A 47 4.27 13.26 -2.44
N GLN A 48 4.85 14.42 -2.75
CA GLN A 48 6.31 14.58 -2.84
C GLN A 48 7.03 14.11 -1.57
N PHE A 49 6.44 14.35 -0.41
CA PHE A 49 6.94 13.90 0.87
C PHE A 49 7.06 12.37 0.99
N VAL A 50 6.21 11.58 0.33
CA VAL A 50 6.34 10.11 0.30
C VAL A 50 7.57 9.67 -0.49
N LEU A 51 7.99 10.46 -1.50
CA LEU A 51 9.15 10.17 -2.35
C LEU A 51 10.47 10.61 -1.72
N GLU A 52 10.46 11.67 -0.91
CA GLU A 52 11.65 12.24 -0.25
C GLU A 52 12.03 11.55 1.07
N ARG A 53 11.21 10.60 1.51
CA ARG A 53 11.35 9.87 2.78
C ARG A 53 12.28 8.66 2.67
#